data_AF-A0A3D6BJE0-F1
#
_entry.id   AF-A0A3D6BJE0-F1
#
_cell.length_a   1.000
_cell.length_b   1.000
_cell.length_c   1.000
_cell.angle_alpha   90.00
_cell.angle_beta   90.00
_cell.angle_gamma   90.00
#
_symmetry.space_group_name_H-M   'P 1'
#
loop_
_entity.id
_entity.type
_entity.pdbx_description
1 polymer ?
#
loop_
_entity_poly.entity_id
_entity_poly.type
_entity_poly.pdbx_seq_one_letter_code
_entity_poly.pdbx_strand_id
1 'polypeptide(L)' 'HREMLDSVMHCFGLRADADLNIMGKNQTLTDVTVKALKGLEGCFAEFRPDLVLVHGDTSTT' A
#
# COMPACT_ATOMS: atom_id res chain seq x y z
N HIS A 1 4.80 3.86 -11.26
CA HIS A 1 4.17 4.45 -10.06
C HIS A 1 4.97 4.22 -8.78
N ARG A 2 5.46 3.00 -8.48
CA ARG A 2 6.27 2.75 -7.27
C ARG A 2 7.53 3.61 -7.17
N GLU A 3 8.29 3.72 -8.25
CA GLU A 3 9.52 4.54 -8.29
C GLU A 3 9.28 6.03 -7.95
N MET A 4 8.11 6.55 -8.31
CA MET A 4 7.71 7.92 -7.96
C MET A 4 7.39 8.04 -6.46
N LEU A 5 6.71 7.05 -5.88
CA LEU A 5 6.44 7.01 -4.44
C LEU A 5 7.73 6.90 -3.64
N ASP A 6 8.64 6.01 -4.05
CA ASP A 6 9.95 5.83 -3.39
C ASP A 6 10.75 7.14 -3.38
N SER A 7 10.69 7.90 -4.49
CA SER A 7 11.34 9.22 -4.60
C SER A 7 10.75 10.25 -3.63
N VAL A 8 9.42 10.27 -3.48
CA VAL A 8 8.75 11.15 -2.52
C VAL A 8 9.09 10.75 -1.08
N MET A 9 8.99 9.47 -0.74
CA MET A 9 9.34 8.97 0.58
C MET A 9 10.79 9.31 0.95
N HIS A 10 11.72 9.18 0.01
CA HIS A 10 13.12 9.57 0.20
C HIS A 10 13.27 11.07 0.46
N CYS A 11 12.62 11.93 -0.34
CA CYS A 11 12.64 13.38 -0.15
C CYS A 11 12.15 13.82 1.23
N PHE A 12 11.15 13.13 1.79
CA PHE A 12 10.61 13.41 3.13
C PHE A 12 11.30 12.62 4.26
N GLY A 13 12.31 11.80 3.96
CA GLY A 13 13.01 10.97 4.95
C GLY A 13 12.11 9.92 5.61
N LEU A 14 11.03 9.50 4.94
CA LEU A 14 10.06 8.54 5.46
C LEU A 14 10.50 7.10 5.12
N ARG A 15 10.31 6.19 6.07
CA ARG A 15 10.49 4.76 5.89
C ARG A 15 9.20 4.06 6.29
N ALA A 16 8.69 3.18 5.43
CA ALA A 16 7.54 2.36 5.77
C ALA A 16 7.97 1.24 6.74
N ASP A 17 7.18 1.05 7.80
CA ASP A 17 7.33 -0.09 8.72
C ASP A 17 6.83 -1.40 8.08
N ALA A 18 5.84 -1.30 7.18
CA ALA A 18 5.33 -2.41 6.40
C ALA A 18 5.13 -1.99 4.92
N ASP A 19 5.60 -2.84 4.00
CA ASP A 19 5.37 -2.71 2.57
C ASP A 19 4.67 -3.96 2.04
N LEU A 20 3.43 -3.80 1.58
CA LEU A 20 2.60 -4.90 1.08
C LEU A 20 3.03 -5.40 -0.31
N ASN A 21 3.85 -4.64 -1.04
CA ASN A 21 4.39 -5.02 -2.35
C ASN A 21 3.34 -5.57 -3.33
N ILE A 22 2.15 -4.98 -3.37
CA ILE A 22 0.99 -5.53 -4.12
C ILE A 22 1.02 -5.27 -5.63
N MET A 23 1.92 -4.38 -6.09
CA MET A 23 2.01 -3.96 -7.48
C MET A 23 2.64 -5.04 -8.38
N GLY A 24 2.01 -5.33 -9.52
CA GLY A 24 2.48 -6.30 -10.51
C GLY A 24 2.12 -5.92 -11.95
N LYS A 25 2.73 -6.61 -12.92
CA LYS A 25 2.44 -6.41 -14.36
C LYS A 25 1.08 -6.99 -14.73
N ASN A 26 0.34 -6.32 -15.63
CA ASN A 26 -0.94 -6.78 -16.20
C ASN A 26 -2.00 -7.20 -15.16
N GLN A 27 -2.00 -6.59 -13.98
CA GLN A 27 -2.96 -6.88 -12.94
C GLN A 27 -4.29 -6.16 -13.18
N THR A 28 -5.39 -6.83 -12.87
CA THR A 28 -6.72 -6.22 -12.89
C THR A 28 -6.97 -5.44 -11.60
N LEU A 29 -8.00 -4.59 -11.58
CA LEU A 29 -8.45 -3.92 -10.35
C LEU A 29 -8.79 -4.93 -9.26
N THR A 30 -9.45 -6.02 -9.62
CA THR A 30 -9.78 -7.11 -8.70
C THR A 30 -8.53 -7.71 -8.07
N ASP A 31 -7.46 -7.94 -8.85
CA ASP A 31 -6.20 -8.46 -8.32
C ASP A 31 -5.58 -7.52 -7.29
N VAL A 32 -5.59 -6.22 -7.57
CA VAL A 32 -5.05 -5.20 -6.67
C VAL A 32 -5.86 -5.14 -5.37
N THR A 33 -7.19 -5.12 -5.46
CA THR A 33 -8.06 -5.08 -4.28
C THR A 33 -7.90 -6.32 -3.41
N VAL A 34 -7.87 -7.52 -4.01
CA VAL A 34 -7.71 -8.77 -3.24
C VAL A 34 -6.34 -8.83 -2.56
N LYS A 35 -5.26 -8.45 -3.25
CA LYS A 35 -3.92 -8.41 -2.67
C LYS A 35 -3.81 -7.39 -1.53
N ALA A 36 -4.40 -6.21 -1.71
CA ALA A 36 -4.43 -5.17 -0.68
C ALA A 36 -5.13 -5.66 0.59
N LEU A 37 -6.33 -6.22 0.47
CA LEU A 37 -7.09 -6.74 1.62
C LEU A 37 -6.34 -7.85 2.35
N LYS A 38 -5.77 -8.82 1.62
CA LYS A 38 -4.98 -9.91 2.21
C LYS A 38 -3.69 -9.41 2.89
N GLY A 39 -3.02 -8.43 2.28
CA GLY A 39 -1.81 -7.84 2.87
C GLY A 39 -2.12 -7.08 4.16
N LEU A 40 -3.19 -6.28 4.14
CA LEU A 40 -3.62 -5.50 5.31
C LEU A 40 -4.09 -6.37 6.48
N GLU A 41 -4.67 -7.55 6.22
CA GLU A 41 -5.07 -8.49 7.27
C GLU A 41 -3.89 -8.83 8.21
N GLY A 42 -2.72 -9.16 7.64
CA GLY A 42 -1.51 -9.42 8.41
C GLY A 42 -1.03 -8.19 9.19
N CYS A 43 -1.03 -7.02 8.56
CA CYS A 43 -0.63 -5.78 9.22
C CYS A 43 -1.57 -5.42 10.38
N PHE A 44 -2.88 -5.59 10.26
CA PHE A 44 -3.81 -5.27 11.34
C PHE A 44 -3.69 -6.26 12.50
N ALA A 45 -3.37 -7.53 12.23
CA ALA A 45 -3.09 -8.51 13.27
C ALA A 45 -1.82 -8.17 14.06
N GLU A 46 -0.78 -7.68 13.39
CA GLU A 46 0.51 -7.33 14.00
C GLU A 46 0.47 -5.97 14.71
N PHE A 47 0.10 -4.91 14.00
CA PHE A 47 0.16 -3.53 14.49
C PHE A 47 -1.02 -3.17 15.39
N ARG A 48 -2.15 -3.88 15.31
CA ARG A 48 -3.38 -3.65 16.07
C ARG A 48 -3.72 -2.15 16.22
N PRO A 49 -3.88 -1.41 15.11
CA PRO A 49 -4.07 0.02 15.17
C PRO A 49 -5.46 0.39 15.70
N ASP A 50 -5.54 1.42 16.54
CA ASP A 50 -6.82 2.00 16.98
C ASP A 50 -7.45 2.92 15.92
N LEU A 51 -6.64 3.43 14.98
CA LEU A 51 -7.07 4.32 13.90
C LEU A 51 -6.27 4.03 12.63
N VAL A 52 -6.96 3.97 11.50
CA VAL A 52 -6.35 3.85 10.17
C VAL A 52 -6.70 5.09 9.36
N LEU A 53 -5.68 5.81 8.89
CA LEU A 53 -5.83 6.96 8.00
C LEU A 53 -5.53 6.52 6.56
N VAL A 54 -6.46 6.77 5.65
CA VAL A 54 -6.32 6.49 4.22
C VAL A 54 -6.37 7.80 3.43
N HIS A 55 -5.67 7.85 2.30
CA HIS A 55 -5.62 9.03 1.45
C HIS A 55 -5.98 8.70 0.00
N GLY A 56 -6.94 9.44 -0.53
CA GLY A 56 -7.26 9.51 -1.96
C GLY A 56 -8.20 8.42 -2.53
N ASP A 57 -8.42 8.56 -3.84
CA ASP A 57 -8.99 7.61 -4.81
C ASP A 57 -7.79 7.11 -5.64
N THR A 58 -7.34 5.88 -5.39
CA THR A 58 -6.13 5.33 -6.04
C THR A 58 -6.41 4.11 -6.91
N SER A 59 -7.69 3.89 -7.28
CA SER A 59 -8.11 2.73 -8.09
C SER A 59 -8.10 3.01 -9.59
N THR A 60 -7.60 4.17 -10.03
CA THR A 60 -7.79 4.63 -11.41
C THR A 60 -6.45 4.99 -12.07
N THR A 61 -5.81 4.00 -12.71
CA THR A 61 -5.06 4.00 -14.00
C THR A 61 -3.99 2.90 -14.00
#